data_AF-A0A559LJU9-F1
#
_entry.id   AF-A0A559LJU9-F1
#
_cell.length_a   1.000
_cell.length_b   1.000
_cell.length_c   1.000
_cell.angle_alpha   90.00
_cell.angle_beta   90.00
_cell.angle_gamma   90.00
#
_symmetry.space_group_name_H-M   'P 1'
#
loop_
_entity.id
_entity.type
_entity.pdbx_description
1 polymer ?
#
loop_
_entity_poly.entity_id
_entity_poly.type
_entity_poly.pdbx_seq_one_letter_code
_entity_poly.pdbx_strand_id
1 'polypeptide(L)'
;MENTEAGFLNSPASSVHTEGASPIDTSQISRRPTRVSHTKSRKGCQHCKKRKVKCDEQRPACFNCSRLQEECKYLLPPPKKTYVRRSGSPKPTISSTGGINLRDLELFHTYTTSTYSTLSIFPALQDFWRITVSRLAIHNSYLMGEILALAALHLAYHRPDQRHEHLATALTLHQESSQQAMGLLRDLKPENADGLFIFSSLTIVIAMATPKRSQQDGIPAGEGDFEDWIYLIQGTAELRTTFEQECSESCLTALFSFSRQRWALHNVFHPSYDRRDEVLCQLEERIRNSVPESEKLNVLIERIGSLRSAACYTPSWESTDLFFWLYGAIDGFLPLVKARDQEAWAVLAHFCLMVRRAETQWWLKGWADCMMRKIHMQLGEEHKSWILRLSEEMGWIPPATQ
;
A
#
# COMPACT_ATOMS: atom_id res chain seq x y z
N MET A 1 -6.87 61.05 7.95
CA MET A 1 -7.70 61.32 6.76
C MET A 1 -8.52 60.07 6.55
N GLU A 2 -9.64 60.00 7.28
CA GLU A 2 -11.03 60.15 6.76
C GLU A 2 -11.55 58.80 6.24
N ASN A 3 -12.42 58.11 7.00
CA ASN A 3 -13.90 58.15 6.96
C ASN A 3 -14.42 57.76 5.55
N THR A 4 -15.40 56.87 5.32
CA THR A 4 -16.79 56.79 5.82
C THR A 4 -17.40 55.53 5.12
N GLU A 5 -18.00 54.53 5.77
CA GLU A 5 -19.39 54.38 6.27
C GLU A 5 -20.54 54.34 5.23
N ALA A 6 -21.43 53.33 5.42
CA ALA A 6 -22.86 53.19 5.05
C ALA A 6 -23.26 53.11 3.55
N GLY A 7 -24.26 52.33 3.12
CA GLY A 7 -25.25 51.47 3.76
C GLY A 7 -26.42 51.18 2.78
N PHE A 8 -27.30 50.21 3.14
CA PHE A 8 -28.77 50.16 2.83
C PHE A 8 -29.18 49.99 1.34
N LEU A 9 -30.25 49.29 0.89
CA LEU A 9 -31.54 48.80 1.40
C LEU A 9 -32.20 47.82 0.38
N ASN A 10 -33.07 46.94 0.89
CA ASN A 10 -34.39 46.53 0.34
C ASN A 10 -34.57 45.47 -0.78
N SER A 11 -35.24 44.38 -0.38
CA SER A 11 -36.27 43.65 -1.16
C SER A 11 -37.52 44.52 -1.41
N PRO A 12 -38.49 44.12 -2.27
CA PRO A 12 -39.58 43.28 -1.75
C PRO A 12 -40.20 42.26 -2.74
N ALA A 13 -41.04 41.41 -2.17
CA ALA A 13 -41.88 40.37 -2.76
C ALA A 13 -43.02 40.90 -3.67
N SER A 14 -43.66 40.02 -4.44
CA SER A 14 -45.12 39.77 -4.35
C SER A 14 -45.61 38.63 -5.27
N SER A 15 -46.56 37.89 -4.70
CA SER A 15 -47.35 36.76 -5.20
C SER A 15 -48.56 37.20 -6.03
N VAL A 16 -49.09 36.31 -6.90
CA VAL A 16 -50.52 36.30 -7.28
C VAL A 16 -51.00 34.85 -7.51
N HIS A 17 -52.04 34.48 -6.75
CA HIS A 17 -52.93 33.32 -6.90
C HIS A 17 -53.96 33.53 -8.02
N THR A 18 -54.49 32.46 -8.64
CA THR A 18 -55.96 32.21 -8.68
C THR A 18 -56.32 30.79 -9.19
N GLU A 19 -57.27 30.19 -8.48
CA GLU A 19 -58.11 29.00 -8.72
C GLU A 19 -58.95 29.17 -10.02
N GLY A 20 -59.62 28.21 -10.67
CA GLY A 20 -60.10 26.86 -10.40
C GLY A 20 -61.45 26.69 -11.15
N ALA A 21 -61.70 25.57 -11.85
CA ALA A 21 -63.05 25.12 -12.25
C ALA A 21 -63.05 23.71 -12.90
N SER A 22 -63.95 22.85 -12.43
CA SER A 22 -64.59 21.68 -13.09
C SER A 22 -66.11 21.86 -12.89
N PRO A 23 -67.07 21.05 -13.43
CA PRO A 23 -66.99 19.78 -14.18
C PRO A 23 -67.97 19.68 -15.38
N ILE A 24 -67.89 18.63 -16.22
CA ILE A 24 -69.06 18.04 -16.92
C ILE A 24 -68.90 16.51 -16.99
N ASP A 25 -69.95 15.82 -16.54
CA ASP A 25 -70.20 14.37 -16.60
C ASP A 25 -70.94 14.02 -17.91
N THR A 26 -70.54 12.96 -18.59
CA THR A 26 -71.46 12.19 -19.44
C THR A 26 -71.00 10.73 -19.52
N SER A 27 -71.76 9.87 -18.88
CA SER A 27 -71.74 8.42 -18.98
C SER A 27 -71.91 7.90 -20.42
N GLN A 28 -71.12 6.92 -20.86
CA GLN A 28 -71.58 5.56 -21.23
C GLN A 28 -70.45 4.66 -21.83
N ILE A 29 -70.11 3.60 -21.07
CA ILE A 29 -69.99 2.19 -21.47
C ILE A 29 -69.14 1.81 -22.72
N SER A 30 -67.92 1.28 -22.47
CA SER A 30 -67.59 -0.11 -22.84
C SER A 30 -66.42 -0.62 -21.96
N ARG A 31 -66.74 -1.45 -20.95
CA ARG A 31 -65.71 -2.11 -20.14
C ARG A 31 -65.19 -3.33 -20.91
N ARG A 32 -64.01 -3.20 -21.53
CA ARG A 32 -63.21 -4.37 -21.91
C ARG A 32 -62.78 -5.10 -20.63
N PRO A 33 -62.87 -6.44 -20.56
CA PRO A 33 -62.47 -7.16 -19.36
C PRO A 33 -60.96 -6.97 -19.16
N THR A 34 -60.61 -6.34 -18.05
CA THR A 34 -59.24 -6.25 -17.55
C THR A 34 -58.74 -7.67 -17.31
N ARG A 35 -57.64 -8.01 -17.97
CA ARG A 35 -57.02 -9.33 -17.89
C ARG A 35 -56.49 -9.52 -16.47
N VAL A 36 -57.21 -10.27 -15.65
CA VAL A 36 -56.77 -10.65 -14.31
C VAL A 36 -55.45 -11.40 -14.43
N SER A 37 -54.41 -10.87 -13.78
CA SER A 37 -53.14 -11.56 -13.60
C SER A 37 -53.40 -12.85 -12.82
N HIS A 38 -53.21 -14.00 -13.47
CA HIS A 38 -53.30 -15.29 -12.80
C HIS A 38 -51.91 -15.74 -12.32
N THR A 39 -51.84 -16.21 -11.06
CA THR A 39 -50.67 -16.86 -10.49
C THR A 39 -50.29 -18.08 -11.35
N LYS A 40 -49.09 -18.06 -11.93
CA LYS A 40 -48.58 -19.16 -12.78
C LYS A 40 -48.42 -20.42 -11.93
N SER A 41 -49.13 -21.50 -12.26
CA SER A 41 -48.92 -22.82 -11.65
C SER A 41 -47.48 -23.28 -11.94
N ARG A 42 -46.68 -23.42 -10.89
CA ARG A 42 -45.28 -23.89 -11.00
C ARG A 42 -45.21 -25.39 -11.30
N LYS A 43 -46.23 -26.17 -10.90
CA LYS A 43 -46.27 -27.64 -10.98
C LYS A 43 -47.14 -28.20 -12.13
N GLY A 44 -47.71 -27.36 -12.99
CA GLY A 44 -48.50 -27.81 -14.14
C GLY A 44 -47.74 -28.72 -15.12
N CYS A 45 -48.47 -29.61 -15.79
CA CYS A 45 -47.91 -30.55 -16.78
C CYS A 45 -47.29 -29.80 -17.98
N GLN A 46 -46.41 -30.48 -18.71
CA GLN A 46 -45.71 -29.90 -19.86
C GLN A 46 -46.69 -29.42 -20.94
N HIS A 47 -47.75 -30.19 -21.20
CA HIS A 47 -48.70 -29.89 -22.27
C HIS A 47 -49.53 -28.62 -21.96
N CYS A 48 -50.06 -28.47 -20.74
CA CYS A 48 -50.74 -27.24 -20.32
C CYS A 48 -49.80 -26.03 -20.29
N LYS A 49 -48.54 -26.21 -19.87
CA LYS A 49 -47.51 -25.16 -19.91
C LYS A 49 -47.24 -24.71 -21.36
N LYS A 50 -47.07 -25.65 -22.29
CA LYS A 50 -46.87 -25.37 -23.73
C LYS A 50 -48.05 -24.59 -24.31
N ARG A 51 -49.27 -24.95 -23.91
CA ARG A 51 -50.51 -24.29 -24.36
C ARG A 51 -50.86 -23.00 -23.62
N LYS A 52 -50.07 -22.60 -22.62
CA LYS A 52 -50.29 -21.40 -21.80
C LYS A 52 -51.70 -21.36 -21.16
N VAL A 53 -52.22 -22.53 -20.75
CA VAL A 53 -53.49 -22.68 -20.03
C VAL A 53 -53.24 -23.19 -18.61
N LYS A 54 -54.17 -22.93 -17.68
CA LYS A 54 -54.07 -23.40 -16.29
C LYS A 54 -54.18 -24.94 -16.24
N CYS A 55 -53.26 -25.58 -15.53
CA CYS A 55 -53.32 -27.01 -15.23
C CYS A 55 -53.96 -27.20 -13.86
N ASP A 56 -54.85 -28.18 -13.75
CA ASP A 56 -55.51 -28.62 -12.51
C ASP A 56 -54.67 -29.62 -11.70
N GLU A 57 -53.48 -29.99 -12.21
CA GLU A 57 -52.46 -30.81 -11.52
C GLU A 57 -52.91 -32.22 -11.09
N GLN A 58 -54.07 -32.70 -11.55
CA GLN A 58 -54.55 -34.06 -11.31
C GLN A 58 -53.63 -35.11 -11.95
N ARG A 59 -53.46 -36.24 -11.26
CA ARG A 59 -52.64 -37.38 -11.71
C ARG A 59 -53.54 -38.61 -11.87
N PRO A 60 -53.30 -39.49 -12.87
CA PRO A 60 -52.14 -39.54 -13.76
C PRO A 60 -52.18 -38.53 -14.93
N ALA A 61 -53.34 -37.96 -15.26
CA ALA A 61 -53.49 -36.93 -16.29
C ALA A 61 -54.42 -35.80 -15.82
N CYS A 62 -54.12 -34.57 -16.23
CA CYS A 62 -54.92 -33.39 -15.90
C CYS A 62 -56.19 -33.32 -16.75
N PHE A 63 -57.27 -32.72 -16.22
CA PHE A 63 -58.57 -32.64 -16.89
C PHE A 63 -58.47 -32.07 -18.31
N ASN A 64 -57.65 -31.03 -18.51
CA ASN A 64 -57.47 -30.40 -19.80
C ASN A 64 -56.79 -31.29 -20.86
N CYS A 65 -55.88 -32.19 -20.43
CA CYS A 65 -55.24 -33.16 -21.32
C CYS A 65 -56.15 -34.36 -21.57
N SER A 66 -56.84 -34.86 -20.54
CA SER A 66 -57.78 -35.99 -20.65
C SER A 66 -58.93 -35.68 -21.60
N ARG A 67 -59.50 -34.47 -21.53
CA ARG A 67 -60.59 -34.04 -22.43
C ARG A 67 -60.15 -33.99 -23.90
N LEU A 68 -58.87 -33.75 -24.16
CA LEU A 68 -58.32 -33.67 -25.51
C LEU A 68 -57.70 -34.98 -25.98
N GLN A 69 -57.70 -36.02 -25.15
CA GLN A 69 -57.03 -37.29 -25.40
C GLN A 69 -55.55 -37.13 -25.76
N GLU A 70 -54.90 -36.12 -25.16
CA GLU A 70 -53.50 -35.77 -25.40
C GLU A 70 -52.58 -36.26 -24.28
N GLU A 71 -51.31 -36.54 -24.60
CA GLU A 71 -50.35 -37.09 -23.65
C GLU A 71 -49.98 -36.08 -22.53
N CYS A 72 -50.29 -36.43 -21.27
CA CYS A 72 -50.07 -35.59 -20.10
C CYS A 72 -48.78 -35.95 -19.35
N LYS A 73 -47.67 -35.28 -19.66
CA LYS A 73 -46.37 -35.50 -19.00
C LYS A 73 -46.07 -34.46 -17.92
N TYR A 74 -45.81 -34.92 -16.70
CA TYR A 74 -45.23 -34.11 -15.61
C TYR A 74 -43.71 -34.32 -15.56
N LEU A 75 -42.94 -33.24 -15.42
CA LEU A 75 -41.49 -33.34 -15.23
C LEU A 75 -41.20 -33.97 -13.86
N LEU A 76 -40.56 -35.14 -13.84
CA LEU A 76 -39.89 -35.63 -12.65
C LEU A 76 -38.56 -34.86 -12.49
N PRO A 77 -38.17 -34.45 -11.27
CA PRO A 77 -36.85 -33.88 -11.03
C PRO A 77 -35.76 -34.92 -11.38
N PRO A 78 -34.61 -34.49 -11.94
CA PRO A 78 -33.56 -35.41 -12.36
C PRO A 78 -32.98 -36.17 -11.15
N PRO A 79 -32.61 -37.46 -11.32
CA PRO A 79 -32.01 -38.25 -10.24
C PRO A 79 -30.62 -37.71 -9.90
N LYS A 80 -30.33 -37.59 -8.60
CA LYS A 80 -29.00 -37.23 -8.06
C LYS A 80 -28.00 -38.31 -8.47
N LYS A 81 -27.02 -37.97 -9.31
CA LYS A 81 -25.91 -38.87 -9.65
C LYS A 81 -24.87 -38.85 -8.52
N THR A 82 -24.81 -39.92 -7.75
CA THR A 82 -23.66 -40.28 -6.91
C THR A 82 -22.55 -40.85 -7.79
N TYR A 83 -21.41 -40.15 -7.89
CA TYR A 83 -20.20 -40.70 -8.51
C TYR A 83 -19.09 -40.86 -7.47
N VAL A 84 -18.60 -42.10 -7.41
CA VAL A 84 -17.50 -42.60 -6.60
C VAL A 84 -16.18 -42.00 -7.11
N ARG A 85 -15.33 -41.63 -6.15
CA ARG A 85 -14.03 -40.96 -6.29
C ARG A 85 -12.99 -41.89 -6.92
N ARG A 86 -12.30 -41.45 -7.98
CA ARG A 86 -11.01 -42.01 -8.44
C ARG A 86 -9.95 -40.92 -8.43
N SER A 87 -8.83 -41.23 -7.79
CA SER A 87 -7.61 -40.45 -7.64
C SER A 87 -6.82 -40.33 -8.94
N GLY A 88 -6.29 -39.14 -9.25
CA GLY A 88 -5.25 -38.93 -10.27
C GLY A 88 -5.27 -37.53 -10.92
N SER A 89 -4.22 -36.75 -10.64
CA SER A 89 -3.75 -35.50 -11.30
C SER A 89 -4.35 -34.15 -10.85
N PRO A 90 -3.51 -33.18 -10.42
CA PRO A 90 -3.97 -31.87 -9.98
C PRO A 90 -4.27 -30.98 -11.19
N LYS A 91 -5.56 -30.70 -11.43
CA LYS A 91 -5.98 -29.55 -12.23
C LYS A 91 -6.24 -28.37 -11.30
N PRO A 92 -5.84 -27.14 -11.70
CA PRO A 92 -5.92 -25.97 -10.85
C PRO A 92 -7.38 -25.73 -10.49
N THR A 93 -7.65 -25.74 -9.20
CA THR A 93 -8.97 -25.44 -8.68
C THR A 93 -9.12 -23.93 -8.79
N ILE A 94 -9.74 -23.44 -9.86
CA ILE A 94 -10.27 -22.08 -9.89
C ILE A 94 -11.40 -22.07 -8.86
N SER A 95 -11.09 -21.59 -7.66
CA SER A 95 -12.06 -21.31 -6.61
C SER A 95 -12.91 -20.12 -7.04
N SER A 96 -13.99 -20.37 -7.78
CA SER A 96 -15.04 -19.38 -8.02
C SER A 96 -16.04 -19.38 -6.85
N THR A 97 -15.66 -18.73 -5.74
CA THR A 97 -16.65 -18.13 -4.83
C THR A 97 -16.85 -16.68 -5.25
N GLY A 98 -17.68 -16.46 -6.27
CA GLY A 98 -17.99 -15.14 -6.85
C GLY A 98 -18.90 -14.27 -5.98
N GLY A 99 -18.51 -14.04 -4.74
CA GLY A 99 -19.04 -12.99 -3.87
C GLY A 99 -18.02 -11.85 -3.76
N ILE A 100 -18.49 -10.61 -3.68
CA ILE A 100 -17.61 -9.46 -3.39
C ILE A 100 -17.03 -9.66 -1.99
N ASN A 101 -15.70 -9.70 -1.87
CA ASN A 101 -15.04 -9.78 -0.57
C ASN A 101 -15.11 -8.41 0.12
N LEU A 102 -16.00 -8.29 1.12
CA LEU A 102 -16.21 -7.03 1.86
C LEU A 102 -14.96 -6.59 2.62
N ARG A 103 -14.11 -7.52 3.06
CA ARG A 103 -12.85 -7.19 3.73
C ARG A 103 -11.86 -6.54 2.77
N ASP A 104 -11.71 -7.10 1.57
CA ASP A 104 -10.83 -6.50 0.55
C ASP A 104 -11.35 -5.12 0.13
N LEU A 105 -12.68 -4.93 0.07
CA LEU A 105 -13.27 -3.61 -0.17
C LEU A 105 -12.99 -2.62 0.98
N GLU A 106 -13.10 -3.02 2.24
CA GLU A 106 -12.74 -2.16 3.38
C GLU A 106 -11.26 -1.77 3.33
N LEU A 107 -10.38 -2.71 3.05
CA LEU A 107 -8.94 -2.47 2.93
C LEU A 107 -8.62 -1.55 1.74
N PHE A 108 -9.25 -1.76 0.58
CA PHE A 108 -9.08 -0.88 -0.58
C PHE A 108 -9.61 0.53 -0.32
N HIS A 109 -10.76 0.65 0.37
CA HIS A 109 -11.30 1.93 0.81
C HIS A 109 -10.33 2.63 1.78
N THR A 110 -9.80 1.89 2.76
CA THR A 110 -8.80 2.41 3.70
C THR A 110 -7.56 2.89 2.97
N TYR A 111 -7.09 2.14 1.98
CA TYR A 111 -5.95 2.54 1.15
C TYR A 111 -6.20 3.88 0.46
N THR A 112 -7.32 3.99 -0.27
CA THR A 112 -7.64 5.13 -1.12
C THR A 112 -8.10 6.38 -0.36
N THR A 113 -8.47 6.24 0.92
CA THR A 113 -8.90 7.37 1.76
C THR A 113 -7.87 7.83 2.78
N SER A 114 -7.03 6.91 3.29
CA SER A 114 -6.16 7.20 4.42
C SER A 114 -4.72 6.74 4.17
N THR A 115 -4.49 5.47 3.81
CA THR A 115 -3.13 4.90 3.74
C THR A 115 -2.24 5.57 2.69
N TYR A 116 -2.79 5.96 1.53
CA TYR A 116 -1.99 6.60 0.48
C TYR A 116 -1.30 7.89 0.97
N SER A 117 -1.96 8.65 1.85
CA SER A 117 -1.43 9.91 2.36
C SER A 117 -0.26 9.73 3.34
N THR A 118 -0.07 8.50 3.86
CA THR A 118 1.06 8.17 4.74
C THR A 118 2.30 7.69 3.97
N LEU A 119 2.24 7.64 2.63
CA LEU A 119 3.36 7.24 1.78
C LEU A 119 4.17 8.44 1.26
N SER A 120 3.64 9.66 1.38
CA SER A 120 4.37 10.88 1.04
C SER A 120 3.75 12.11 1.68
N ILE A 121 4.58 13.06 2.05
CA ILE A 121 4.14 14.40 2.49
C ILE A 121 3.82 15.34 1.31
N PHE A 122 4.20 14.97 0.09
CA PHE A 122 4.03 15.83 -1.09
C PHE A 122 2.73 15.51 -1.85
N PRO A 123 1.85 16.50 -2.08
CA PRO A 123 0.56 16.27 -2.74
C PRO A 123 0.66 15.57 -4.10
N ALA A 124 1.66 15.92 -4.92
CA ALA A 124 1.87 15.30 -6.23
C ALA A 124 2.17 13.78 -6.13
N LEU A 125 2.96 13.36 -5.14
CA LEU A 125 3.21 11.95 -4.89
C LEU A 125 2.01 11.26 -4.23
N GLN A 126 1.27 11.96 -3.38
CA GLN A 126 0.03 11.44 -2.83
C GLN A 126 -0.98 11.10 -3.93
N ASP A 127 -1.11 11.93 -4.97
CA ASP A 127 -1.97 11.64 -6.12
C ASP A 127 -1.47 10.44 -6.92
N PHE A 128 -0.15 10.29 -7.08
CA PHE A 128 0.45 9.10 -7.67
C PHE A 128 0.08 7.83 -6.89
N TRP A 129 0.31 7.82 -5.56
CA TRP A 129 -0.04 6.69 -4.68
C TRP A 129 -1.55 6.42 -4.66
N ARG A 130 -2.39 7.46 -4.66
CA ARG A 130 -3.84 7.30 -4.62
C ARG A 130 -4.42 6.82 -5.94
N ILE A 131 -4.07 7.46 -7.05
CA ILE A 131 -4.76 7.30 -8.34
C ILE A 131 -4.00 6.31 -9.22
N THR A 132 -2.72 6.56 -9.47
CA THR A 132 -1.91 5.76 -10.40
C THR A 132 -1.72 4.35 -9.87
N VAL A 133 -1.25 4.22 -8.62
CA VAL A 133 -1.01 2.89 -8.01
C VAL A 133 -2.31 2.09 -7.86
N SER A 134 -3.41 2.72 -7.44
CA SER A 134 -4.71 2.02 -7.37
C SER A 134 -5.19 1.53 -8.73
N ARG A 135 -5.06 2.33 -9.80
CA ARG A 135 -5.42 1.92 -11.16
C ARG A 135 -4.55 0.77 -11.65
N LEU A 136 -3.26 0.81 -11.35
CA LEU A 136 -2.34 -0.26 -11.70
C LEU A 136 -2.67 -1.56 -10.93
N ALA A 137 -2.98 -1.44 -9.64
CA ALA A 137 -3.35 -2.55 -8.77
C ALA A 137 -4.62 -3.28 -9.26
N ILE A 138 -5.61 -2.58 -9.80
CA ILE A 138 -6.82 -3.20 -10.36
C ILE A 138 -6.48 -4.21 -11.49
N HIS A 139 -5.40 -3.97 -12.23
CA HIS A 139 -4.96 -4.83 -13.32
C HIS A 139 -3.87 -5.83 -12.90
N ASN A 140 -3.35 -5.73 -11.68
CA ASN A 140 -2.21 -6.51 -11.18
C ASN A 140 -2.54 -7.10 -9.80
N SER A 141 -2.89 -8.39 -9.75
CA SER A 141 -3.33 -9.07 -8.53
C SER A 141 -2.28 -9.02 -7.39
N TYR A 142 -1.00 -9.17 -7.73
CA TYR A 142 0.09 -9.07 -6.75
C TYR A 142 0.16 -7.67 -6.13
N LEU A 143 0.04 -6.62 -6.94
CA LEU A 143 0.06 -5.24 -6.46
C LEU A 143 -1.20 -4.90 -5.67
N MET A 144 -2.36 -5.42 -6.07
CA MET A 144 -3.59 -5.32 -5.28
C MET A 144 -3.39 -5.90 -3.88
N GLY A 145 -2.93 -7.14 -3.76
CA GLY A 145 -2.71 -7.74 -2.44
C GLY A 145 -1.69 -6.95 -1.61
N GLU A 146 -0.68 -6.33 -2.23
CA GLU A 146 0.32 -5.51 -1.53
C GLU A 146 -0.27 -4.21 -0.97
N ILE A 147 -1.09 -3.47 -1.75
CA ILE A 147 -1.75 -2.26 -1.22
C ILE A 147 -2.78 -2.59 -0.14
N LEU A 148 -3.45 -3.74 -0.23
CA LEU A 148 -4.38 -4.22 0.81
C LEU A 148 -3.62 -4.65 2.07
N ALA A 149 -2.47 -5.31 1.92
CA ALA A 149 -1.60 -5.67 3.04
C ALA A 149 -1.13 -4.43 3.81
N LEU A 150 -0.68 -3.40 3.09
CA LEU A 150 -0.29 -2.14 3.70
C LEU A 150 -1.46 -1.44 4.40
N ALA A 151 -2.66 -1.44 3.80
CA ALA A 151 -3.86 -0.90 4.44
C ALA A 151 -4.24 -1.68 5.71
N ALA A 152 -4.07 -2.99 5.72
CA ALA A 152 -4.29 -3.81 6.90
C ALA A 152 -3.29 -3.47 8.02
N LEU A 153 -2.00 -3.25 7.71
CA LEU A 153 -1.04 -2.78 8.71
C LEU A 153 -1.41 -1.40 9.26
N HIS A 154 -1.88 -0.50 8.39
CA HIS A 154 -2.34 0.81 8.80
C HIS A 154 -3.52 0.72 9.79
N LEU A 155 -4.49 -0.16 9.53
CA LEU A 155 -5.57 -0.44 10.49
C LEU A 155 -5.04 -1.08 11.78
N ALA A 156 -4.09 -2.02 11.68
CA ALA A 156 -3.49 -2.66 12.85
C ALA A 156 -2.80 -1.64 13.78
N TYR A 157 -2.22 -0.59 13.22
CA TYR A 157 -1.58 0.50 13.97
C TYR A 157 -2.62 1.40 14.68
N HIS A 158 -3.70 1.77 13.99
CA HIS A 158 -4.71 2.70 14.53
C HIS A 158 -5.85 2.03 15.32
N ARG A 159 -6.03 0.71 15.21
CA ARG A 159 -7.04 -0.07 15.93
C ARG A 159 -6.38 -1.14 16.81
N PRO A 160 -5.85 -0.77 18.00
CA PRO A 160 -5.17 -1.70 18.89
C PRO A 160 -6.00 -2.93 19.25
N ASP A 161 -7.33 -2.77 19.39
CA ASP A 161 -8.26 -3.85 19.76
C ASP A 161 -8.33 -4.98 18.73
N GLN A 162 -8.07 -4.67 17.45
CA GLN A 162 -8.10 -5.61 16.32
C GLN A 162 -6.72 -5.81 15.69
N ARG A 163 -5.66 -5.35 16.38
CA ARG A 163 -4.28 -5.35 15.84
C ARG A 163 -3.83 -6.73 15.37
N HIS A 164 -4.10 -7.78 16.15
CA HIS A 164 -3.65 -9.13 15.81
C HIS A 164 -4.30 -9.66 14.52
N GLU A 165 -5.60 -9.42 14.34
CA GLU A 165 -6.34 -9.84 13.15
C GLU A 165 -5.86 -9.10 11.90
N HIS A 166 -5.73 -7.78 11.99
CA HIS A 166 -5.24 -6.95 10.88
C HIS A 166 -3.77 -7.24 10.54
N LEU A 167 -2.92 -7.55 11.53
CA LEU A 167 -1.55 -7.96 11.29
C LEU A 167 -1.48 -9.32 10.58
N ALA A 168 -2.23 -10.33 11.04
CA ALA A 168 -2.30 -11.64 10.39
C ALA A 168 -2.81 -11.52 8.94
N THR A 169 -3.80 -10.65 8.73
CA THR A 169 -4.32 -10.28 7.41
C THR A 169 -3.24 -9.72 6.50
N ALA A 170 -2.50 -8.72 6.98
CA ALA A 170 -1.44 -8.09 6.21
C ALA A 170 -0.36 -9.08 5.80
N LEU A 171 0.11 -9.91 6.74
CA LEU A 171 1.17 -10.88 6.49
C LEU A 171 0.74 -11.94 5.46
N THR A 172 -0.51 -12.40 5.53
CA THR A 172 -1.05 -13.37 4.56
C THR A 172 -1.10 -12.76 3.16
N LEU A 173 -1.68 -11.56 3.03
CA LEU A 173 -1.78 -10.86 1.74
C LEU A 173 -0.40 -10.57 1.15
N HIS A 174 0.54 -10.06 1.96
CA HIS A 174 1.91 -9.79 1.53
C HIS A 174 2.62 -11.07 1.06
N GLN A 175 2.46 -12.19 1.78
CA GLN A 175 3.05 -13.47 1.40
C GLN A 175 2.51 -13.99 0.06
N GLU A 176 1.19 -13.94 -0.13
CA GLU A 176 0.53 -14.36 -1.38
C GLU A 176 0.91 -13.48 -2.57
N SER A 177 0.97 -12.16 -2.36
CA SER A 177 1.42 -11.20 -3.37
C SER A 177 2.89 -11.39 -3.74
N SER A 178 3.76 -11.61 -2.74
CA SER A 178 5.19 -11.85 -2.96
C SER A 178 5.43 -13.11 -3.79
N GLN A 179 4.69 -14.19 -3.55
CA GLN A 179 4.81 -15.42 -4.35
C GLN A 179 4.46 -15.17 -5.82
N GLN A 180 3.42 -14.37 -6.09
CA GLN A 180 3.02 -14.00 -7.45
C GLN A 180 4.07 -13.11 -8.11
N ALA A 181 4.53 -12.05 -7.42
CA ALA A 181 5.54 -11.13 -7.93
C ALA A 181 6.87 -11.83 -8.23
N MET A 182 7.33 -12.73 -7.34
CA MET A 182 8.55 -13.54 -7.55
C MET A 182 8.47 -14.43 -8.79
N GLY A 183 7.28 -14.90 -9.17
CA GLY A 183 7.08 -15.64 -10.43
C GLY A 183 7.28 -14.75 -11.66
N LEU A 184 6.84 -13.50 -11.60
CA LEU A 184 6.94 -12.52 -12.69
C LEU A 184 8.33 -11.89 -12.80
N LEU A 185 9.05 -11.72 -11.69
CA LEU A 185 10.44 -11.22 -11.68
C LEU A 185 11.40 -12.10 -12.49
N ARG A 186 11.08 -13.40 -12.65
CA ARG A 186 11.88 -14.31 -13.49
C ARG A 186 11.69 -14.08 -14.99
N ASP A 187 10.61 -13.41 -15.39
CA ASP A 187 10.24 -13.11 -16.78
C ASP A 187 9.79 -11.64 -16.85
N LEU A 188 10.75 -10.74 -16.62
CA LEU A 188 10.50 -9.31 -16.57
C LEU A 188 10.10 -8.78 -17.95
N LYS A 189 8.97 -8.06 -18.00
CA LYS A 189 8.42 -7.49 -19.23
C LYS A 189 8.11 -6.01 -19.03
N PRO A 190 8.19 -5.18 -20.07
CA PRO A 190 7.82 -3.76 -19.97
C PRO A 190 6.40 -3.54 -19.40
N GLU A 191 5.48 -4.48 -19.66
CA GLU A 191 4.08 -4.42 -19.20
C GLU A 191 3.91 -4.61 -17.69
N ASN A 192 4.81 -5.37 -17.04
CA ASN A 192 4.75 -5.66 -15.60
C ASN A 192 5.80 -4.88 -14.79
N ALA A 193 6.74 -4.23 -15.47
CA ALA A 193 7.84 -3.44 -14.92
C ALA A 193 7.39 -2.45 -13.85
N ASP A 194 6.49 -1.53 -14.22
CA ASP A 194 6.03 -0.47 -13.33
C ASP A 194 5.40 -1.04 -12.05
N GLY A 195 4.57 -2.08 -12.20
CA GLY A 195 3.88 -2.70 -11.08
C GLY A 195 4.83 -3.45 -10.15
N LEU A 196 5.85 -4.13 -10.70
CA LEU A 196 6.88 -4.81 -9.93
C LEU A 196 7.79 -3.84 -9.17
N PHE A 197 8.13 -2.69 -9.76
CA PHE A 197 8.88 -1.65 -9.06
C PHE A 197 8.09 -1.08 -7.87
N ILE A 198 6.80 -0.76 -8.09
CA ILE A 198 5.93 -0.25 -7.03
C ILE A 198 5.74 -1.31 -5.94
N PHE A 199 5.54 -2.57 -6.33
CA PHE A 199 5.47 -3.69 -5.42
C PHE A 199 6.72 -3.77 -4.53
N SER A 200 7.91 -3.74 -5.13
CA SER A 200 9.20 -3.77 -4.41
C SER A 200 9.34 -2.60 -3.43
N SER A 201 8.90 -1.41 -3.84
CA SER A 201 8.91 -0.21 -2.98
C SER A 201 7.96 -0.35 -1.78
N LEU A 202 6.75 -0.88 -2.01
CA LEU A 202 5.77 -1.12 -0.93
C LEU A 202 6.20 -2.27 -0.01
N THR A 203 6.91 -3.28 -0.52
CA THR A 203 7.48 -4.35 0.31
C THR A 203 8.46 -3.80 1.34
N ILE A 204 9.29 -2.79 0.98
CA ILE A 204 10.17 -2.14 1.96
C ILE A 204 9.34 -1.43 3.04
N VAL A 205 8.27 -0.72 2.65
CA VAL A 205 7.37 -0.04 3.61
C VAL A 205 6.67 -1.06 4.52
N ILE A 206 6.20 -2.18 3.99
CA ILE A 206 5.56 -3.27 4.75
C ILE A 206 6.57 -3.90 5.72
N ALA A 207 7.80 -4.15 5.28
CA ALA A 207 8.86 -4.67 6.14
C ALA A 207 9.20 -3.69 7.27
N MET A 208 9.15 -2.39 7.01
CA MET A 208 9.34 -1.35 8.02
C MET A 208 8.16 -1.24 9.00
N ALA A 209 6.93 -1.33 8.49
CA ALA A 209 5.69 -1.26 9.25
C ALA A 209 5.43 -2.51 10.12
N THR A 210 5.97 -3.66 9.71
CA THR A 210 5.72 -4.93 10.40
C THR A 210 6.48 -4.95 11.74
N PRO A 211 5.77 -5.12 12.87
CA PRO A 211 6.41 -5.19 14.18
C PRO A 211 7.42 -6.34 14.22
N LYS A 212 8.68 -6.03 14.51
CA LYS A 212 9.72 -7.04 14.71
C LYS A 212 9.50 -7.74 16.05
N ARG A 213 9.72 -9.06 16.11
CA ARG A 213 9.57 -9.88 17.35
C ARG A 213 10.31 -9.29 18.54
N SER A 214 11.41 -8.59 18.30
CA SER A 214 12.22 -7.91 19.31
C SER A 214 11.57 -6.72 20.00
N GLN A 215 10.54 -6.11 19.40
CA GLN A 215 9.76 -5.04 20.04
C GLN A 215 8.63 -5.55 20.94
N GLN A 216 8.20 -6.82 20.81
CA GLN A 216 7.08 -7.36 21.60
C GLN A 216 7.50 -8.05 22.89
N ASP A 217 8.66 -8.73 22.91
CA ASP A 217 9.03 -9.61 24.02
C ASP A 217 10.28 -9.17 24.81
N GLY A 218 10.84 -7.99 24.53
CA GLY A 218 12.10 -7.54 25.16
C GLY A 218 13.31 -8.43 24.81
N ILE A 219 13.16 -9.31 23.81
CA ILE A 219 14.22 -10.16 23.28
C ILE A 219 15.09 -9.28 22.35
N PRO A 220 16.43 -9.29 22.48
CA PRO A 220 17.30 -8.57 21.56
C PRO A 220 16.94 -8.90 20.11
N ALA A 221 16.84 -7.87 19.25
CA ALA A 221 16.70 -8.04 17.81
C ALA A 221 17.67 -9.11 17.33
N GLY A 222 17.14 -10.18 16.72
CA GLY A 222 17.96 -11.20 16.12
C GLY A 222 18.90 -10.56 15.09
N GLU A 223 20.07 -11.15 14.89
CA GLU A 223 21.09 -10.61 13.98
C GLU A 223 20.51 -10.35 12.57
N GLY A 224 19.55 -11.17 12.10
CA GLY A 224 18.92 -11.06 10.78
C GLY A 224 18.01 -9.84 10.51
N ASP A 225 17.38 -9.24 11.54
CA ASP A 225 16.36 -8.18 11.35
C ASP A 225 16.91 -6.91 10.65
N PHE A 226 18.22 -6.68 10.72
CA PHE A 226 18.89 -5.52 10.10
C PHE A 226 19.44 -5.84 8.71
N GLU A 227 19.70 -7.12 8.44
CA GLU A 227 20.25 -7.55 7.16
C GLU A 227 19.13 -7.68 6.12
N ASP A 228 17.92 -8.08 6.58
CA ASP A 228 16.75 -8.27 5.71
C ASP A 228 16.36 -7.02 4.91
N TRP A 229 16.36 -5.83 5.53
CA TRP A 229 16.00 -4.60 4.81
C TRP A 229 17.09 -4.17 3.83
N ILE A 230 18.37 -4.50 4.09
CA ILE A 230 19.46 -4.23 3.15
C ILE A 230 19.22 -5.01 1.86
N TYR A 231 18.87 -6.29 1.96
CA TYR A 231 18.57 -7.12 0.79
C TYR A 231 17.34 -6.61 0.01
N LEU A 232 16.30 -6.14 0.71
CA LEU A 232 15.12 -5.55 0.05
C LEU A 232 15.47 -4.26 -0.72
N ILE A 233 16.31 -3.40 -0.14
CA ILE A 233 16.78 -2.18 -0.79
C ILE A 233 17.69 -2.51 -1.98
N GLN A 234 18.58 -3.50 -1.85
CA GLN A 234 19.42 -3.98 -2.94
C GLN A 234 18.57 -4.48 -4.13
N GLY A 235 17.59 -5.35 -3.87
CA GLY A 235 16.69 -5.84 -4.93
C GLY A 235 15.90 -4.71 -5.62
N THR A 236 15.43 -3.72 -4.86
CA THR A 236 14.71 -2.56 -5.44
C THR A 236 15.64 -1.67 -6.27
N ALA A 237 16.91 -1.54 -5.88
CA ALA A 237 17.90 -0.75 -6.60
C ALA A 237 18.27 -1.38 -7.94
N GLU A 238 18.48 -2.69 -7.99
CA GLU A 238 18.73 -3.44 -9.23
C GLU A 238 17.58 -3.24 -10.22
N LEU A 239 16.35 -3.43 -9.74
CA LEU A 239 15.14 -3.19 -10.52
C LEU A 239 15.08 -1.78 -11.11
N ARG A 240 15.41 -0.74 -10.32
CA ARG A 240 15.45 0.64 -10.81
C ARG A 240 16.38 0.80 -12.02
N THR A 241 17.58 0.22 -11.98
CA THR A 241 18.55 0.35 -13.08
C THR A 241 18.05 -0.30 -14.36
N THR A 242 17.40 -1.46 -14.26
CA THR A 242 16.77 -2.14 -15.40
C THR A 242 15.60 -1.31 -15.95
N PHE A 243 14.76 -0.75 -15.09
CA PHE A 243 13.56 0.00 -15.51
C PHE A 243 13.85 1.37 -16.09
N GLU A 244 14.87 2.09 -15.61
CA GLU A 244 15.24 3.41 -16.15
C GLU A 244 15.78 3.32 -17.59
N GLN A 245 16.36 2.17 -17.98
CA GLN A 245 16.88 1.96 -19.32
C GLN A 245 15.83 1.49 -20.34
N GLU A 246 14.80 0.76 -19.90
CA GLU A 246 13.88 0.05 -20.80
C GLU A 246 12.55 0.77 -21.07
N CYS A 247 12.13 1.74 -20.25
CA CYS A 247 10.76 2.28 -20.31
C CYS A 247 10.70 3.78 -20.66
N SER A 248 10.39 4.12 -21.91
CA SER A 248 10.17 5.50 -22.38
C SER A 248 8.77 6.05 -22.07
N GLU A 249 7.78 5.20 -21.83
CA GLU A 249 6.38 5.55 -21.47
C GLU A 249 5.95 4.88 -20.15
N SER A 250 6.62 5.23 -19.05
CA SER A 250 6.34 4.66 -17.72
C SER A 250 5.40 5.54 -16.89
N CYS A 251 4.48 4.94 -16.14
CA CYS A 251 3.71 5.69 -15.14
C CYS A 251 4.59 6.18 -13.97
N LEU A 252 5.81 5.65 -13.84
CA LEU A 252 6.81 6.05 -12.87
C LEU A 252 7.55 7.33 -13.25
N THR A 253 7.37 7.88 -14.45
CA THR A 253 8.11 9.09 -14.86
C THR A 253 7.98 10.24 -13.88
N ALA A 254 6.79 10.45 -13.29
CA ALA A 254 6.59 11.47 -12.27
C ALA A 254 7.32 11.15 -10.95
N LEU A 255 7.33 9.87 -10.55
CA LEU A 255 8.07 9.41 -9.37
C LEU A 255 9.57 9.57 -9.58
N PHE A 256 10.10 9.17 -10.73
CA PHE A 256 11.51 9.26 -11.08
C PHE A 256 11.98 10.70 -11.30
N SER A 257 11.17 11.57 -11.92
CA SER A 257 11.53 12.98 -12.07
C SER A 257 11.63 13.67 -10.71
N PHE A 258 10.65 13.45 -9.83
CA PHE A 258 10.67 13.92 -8.45
C PHE A 258 11.90 13.36 -7.70
N SER A 259 12.15 12.06 -7.85
CA SER A 259 13.30 11.37 -7.27
C SER A 259 14.63 11.99 -7.69
N ARG A 260 14.82 12.25 -8.99
CA ARG A 260 16.04 12.87 -9.54
C ARG A 260 16.22 14.30 -9.02
N GLN A 261 15.14 15.08 -8.93
CA GLN A 261 15.21 16.44 -8.41
C GLN A 261 15.66 16.44 -6.95
N ARG A 262 15.12 15.54 -6.11
CA ARG A 262 15.56 15.40 -4.72
C ARG A 262 16.98 14.90 -4.63
N TRP A 263 17.35 13.86 -5.38
CA TRP A 263 18.71 13.34 -5.42
C TRP A 263 19.74 14.43 -5.77
N ALA A 264 19.42 15.34 -6.68
CA ALA A 264 20.28 16.47 -6.99
C ALA A 264 20.51 17.40 -5.78
N LEU A 265 19.51 17.60 -4.92
CA LEU A 265 19.66 18.35 -3.66
C LEU A 265 20.58 17.63 -2.66
N HIS A 266 20.53 16.29 -2.60
CA HIS A 266 21.40 15.47 -1.75
C HIS A 266 22.86 15.42 -2.22
N ASN A 267 23.13 15.76 -3.48
CA ASN A 267 24.47 15.67 -4.08
C ASN A 267 25.02 17.01 -4.56
N VAL A 268 24.50 18.13 -4.05
CA VAL A 268 25.14 19.43 -4.26
C VAL A 268 26.46 19.44 -3.49
N PHE A 269 27.57 19.17 -4.17
CA PHE A 269 28.90 19.31 -3.63
C PHE A 269 29.17 20.79 -3.32
N HIS A 270 29.21 21.15 -2.04
CA HIS A 270 29.64 22.48 -1.61
C HIS A 270 31.01 22.42 -0.91
N PRO A 271 32.01 23.17 -1.41
CA PRO A 271 33.31 23.34 -0.72
C PRO A 271 33.23 24.20 0.55
N SER A 272 32.08 24.83 0.82
CA SER A 272 31.92 25.78 1.92
C SER A 272 31.42 25.06 3.18
N TYR A 273 32.30 25.02 4.18
CA TYR A 273 32.00 24.72 5.59
C TYR A 273 30.71 25.45 6.02
N ASP A 274 29.57 24.75 6.06
CA ASP A 274 28.38 25.28 6.70
C ASP A 274 28.46 24.96 8.19
N ARG A 275 28.64 26.00 9.01
CA ARG A 275 28.76 25.89 10.49
C ARG A 275 27.50 25.31 11.16
N ARG A 276 26.42 25.08 10.42
CA ARG A 276 25.17 24.52 10.95
C ARG A 276 25.24 23.02 11.27
N ASP A 277 26.28 22.31 10.82
CA ASP A 277 26.43 20.86 11.06
C ASP A 277 27.74 20.50 11.78
N GLU A 278 27.88 21.01 13.01
CA GLU A 278 29.05 20.72 13.84
C GLU A 278 29.24 19.21 14.11
N VAL A 279 28.15 18.43 14.15
CA VAL A 279 28.20 17.00 14.46
C VAL A 279 28.83 16.22 13.31
N LEU A 280 28.38 16.41 12.06
CA LEU A 280 29.01 15.76 10.91
C LEU A 280 30.41 16.29 10.63
N CYS A 281 30.70 17.57 10.90
CA CYS A 281 32.07 18.08 10.80
C CYS A 281 33.03 17.37 11.75
N GLN A 282 32.63 17.19 13.02
CA GLN A 282 33.42 16.45 14.01
C GLN A 282 33.62 14.98 13.62
N LEU A 283 32.58 14.33 13.09
CA LEU A 283 32.70 12.95 12.59
C LEU A 283 33.68 12.87 11.42
N GLU A 284 33.58 13.76 10.45
CA GLU A 284 34.46 13.79 9.28
C GLU A 284 35.92 13.94 9.70
N GLU A 285 36.21 14.86 10.63
CA GLU A 285 37.55 15.07 11.16
C GLU A 285 38.10 13.82 11.86
N ARG A 286 37.28 13.15 12.70
CA ARG A 286 37.68 11.90 13.37
C ARG A 286 38.01 10.80 12.38
N ILE A 287 37.19 10.63 11.33
CA ILE A 287 37.43 9.62 10.29
C ILE A 287 38.70 9.93 9.49
N ARG A 288 38.94 11.19 9.12
CA ARG A 288 40.17 11.58 8.41
C ARG A 288 41.43 11.32 9.24
N ASN A 289 41.32 11.40 10.56
CA ASN A 289 42.43 11.13 11.47
C ASN A 289 42.60 9.63 11.77
N SER A 290 41.54 8.83 11.74
CA SER A 290 41.60 7.39 12.07
C SER A 290 41.85 6.49 10.86
N VAL A 291 41.38 6.88 9.67
CA VAL A 291 41.44 6.06 8.46
C VAL A 291 42.53 6.61 7.52
N PRO A 292 43.53 5.80 7.12
CA PRO A 292 44.53 6.23 6.15
C PRO A 292 43.89 6.49 4.78
N GLU A 293 44.56 7.31 3.97
CA GLU A 293 44.15 7.62 2.60
C GLU A 293 43.91 6.31 1.81
N SER A 294 42.65 6.05 1.49
CA SER A 294 42.19 4.77 0.95
C SER A 294 40.81 4.89 0.34
N GLU A 295 40.40 3.88 -0.42
CA GLU A 295 39.03 3.80 -0.96
C GLU A 295 37.97 3.82 0.15
N LYS A 296 38.26 3.17 1.29
CA LYS A 296 37.41 3.23 2.49
C LYS A 296 37.18 4.68 2.93
N LEU A 297 38.24 5.48 3.02
CA LEU A 297 38.14 6.88 3.41
C LEU A 297 37.23 7.64 2.44
N ASN A 298 37.45 7.49 1.12
CA ASN A 298 36.63 8.15 0.11
C ASN A 298 35.14 7.82 0.25
N VAL A 299 34.81 6.54 0.40
CA VAL A 299 33.43 6.07 0.59
C VAL A 299 32.80 6.70 1.84
N LEU A 300 33.50 6.71 2.98
CA LEU A 300 32.97 7.26 4.23
C LEU A 300 32.74 8.78 4.13
N ILE A 301 33.70 9.52 3.56
CA ILE A 301 33.61 10.97 3.37
C ILE A 301 32.49 11.34 2.40
N GLU A 302 32.34 10.60 1.31
CA GLU A 302 31.26 10.80 0.35
C GLU A 302 29.89 10.62 1.03
N ARG A 303 29.72 9.58 1.86
CA ARG A 303 28.47 9.34 2.58
C ARG A 303 28.17 10.43 3.61
N ILE A 304 29.18 10.93 4.32
CA ILE A 304 29.04 12.08 5.23
C ILE A 304 28.65 13.35 4.45
N GLY A 305 29.30 13.59 3.30
CA GLY A 305 28.96 14.70 2.42
C GLY A 305 27.51 14.67 1.98
N SER A 306 27.01 13.49 1.62
CA SER A 306 25.60 13.29 1.27
C SER A 306 24.66 13.60 2.45
N LEU A 307 24.96 13.13 3.67
CA LEU A 307 24.18 13.46 4.88
C LEU A 307 24.12 14.98 5.12
N ARG A 308 25.25 15.67 4.94
CA ARG A 308 25.36 17.12 5.14
C ARG A 308 24.54 17.92 4.12
N SER A 309 24.68 17.59 2.84
CA SER A 309 23.91 18.21 1.77
C SER A 309 22.41 18.02 2.01
N ALA A 310 22.02 16.81 2.40
CA ALA A 310 20.66 16.49 2.74
C ALA A 310 20.12 17.35 3.90
N ALA A 311 20.90 17.50 4.99
CA ALA A 311 20.54 18.32 6.15
C ALA A 311 20.39 19.82 5.82
N CYS A 312 21.20 20.36 4.91
CA CYS A 312 21.19 21.79 4.56
C CYS A 312 20.06 22.17 3.59
N TYR A 313 19.73 21.30 2.63
CA TYR A 313 18.86 21.64 1.49
C TYR A 313 17.50 20.97 1.53
N THR A 314 17.26 20.07 2.49
CA THR A 314 15.99 19.36 2.65
C THR A 314 15.22 19.88 3.87
N PRO A 315 14.33 20.89 3.72
CA PRO A 315 13.61 21.47 4.84
C PRO A 315 12.60 20.51 5.47
N SER A 316 12.12 19.54 4.69
CA SER A 316 11.22 18.48 5.14
C SER A 316 11.71 17.14 4.60
N TRP A 317 12.16 16.29 5.53
CA TRP A 317 12.58 14.93 5.26
C TRP A 317 11.39 14.06 4.89
N GLU A 318 11.54 13.29 3.83
CA GLU A 318 10.53 12.37 3.32
C GLU A 318 11.14 10.97 3.23
N SER A 319 10.30 9.94 3.23
CA SER A 319 10.72 8.55 3.16
C SER A 319 11.63 8.24 1.98
N THR A 320 11.37 8.84 0.81
CA THR A 320 12.21 8.65 -0.38
C THR A 320 13.64 9.15 -0.17
N ASP A 321 13.87 10.17 0.67
CA ASP A 321 15.23 10.65 0.98
C ASP A 321 16.07 9.62 1.72
N LEU A 322 15.43 8.88 2.65
CA LEU A 322 16.09 7.79 3.35
C LEU A 322 16.54 6.72 2.36
N PHE A 323 15.64 6.36 1.43
CA PHE A 323 15.95 5.36 0.42
C PHE A 323 17.06 5.82 -0.54
N PHE A 324 17.12 7.11 -0.95
CA PHE A 324 18.23 7.59 -1.78
C PHE A 324 19.59 7.48 -1.11
N TRP A 325 19.67 7.90 0.16
CA TRP A 325 20.92 7.78 0.88
C TRP A 325 21.35 6.31 0.98
N LEU A 326 20.41 5.42 1.25
CA LEU A 326 20.63 3.97 1.32
C LEU A 326 21.01 3.37 -0.04
N TYR A 327 20.38 3.81 -1.14
CA TYR A 327 20.74 3.37 -2.49
C TYR A 327 22.16 3.77 -2.87
N GLY A 328 22.56 5.02 -2.57
CA GLY A 328 23.94 5.45 -2.77
C GLY A 328 24.95 4.79 -1.83
N ALA A 329 24.48 4.13 -0.77
CA ALA A 329 25.30 3.38 0.16
C ALA A 329 25.48 1.90 -0.22
N ILE A 330 24.72 1.38 -1.21
CA ILE A 330 24.78 -0.04 -1.60
C ILE A 330 26.19 -0.43 -2.01
N ASP A 331 26.78 0.36 -2.90
CA ASP A 331 28.12 0.12 -3.41
C ASP A 331 29.15 0.78 -2.49
N GLY A 332 30.15 0.01 -2.06
CA GLY A 332 31.20 0.48 -1.16
C GLY A 332 30.81 0.53 0.32
N PHE A 333 29.78 1.30 0.71
CA PHE A 333 29.50 1.58 2.13
C PHE A 333 28.83 0.42 2.88
N LEU A 334 27.73 -0.14 2.38
CA LEU A 334 27.04 -1.26 3.05
C LEU A 334 27.92 -2.51 3.23
N PRO A 335 28.83 -2.86 2.30
CA PRO A 335 29.86 -3.87 2.55
C PRO A 335 30.70 -3.63 3.82
N LEU A 336 31.07 -2.38 4.11
CA LEU A 336 31.80 -2.02 5.34
C LEU A 336 30.93 -2.23 6.59
N VAL A 337 29.65 -1.85 6.51
CA VAL A 337 28.68 -2.10 7.61
C VAL A 337 28.54 -3.60 7.86
N LYS A 338 28.39 -4.42 6.80
CA LYS A 338 28.33 -5.88 6.91
C LYS A 338 29.62 -6.47 7.50
N ALA A 339 30.77 -5.88 7.20
CA ALA A 339 32.07 -6.25 7.75
C ALA A 339 32.29 -5.77 9.21
N ARG A 340 31.28 -5.16 9.86
CA ARG A 340 31.36 -4.62 11.22
C ARG A 340 32.43 -3.53 11.41
N ASP A 341 32.68 -2.78 10.34
CA ASP A 341 33.65 -1.68 10.33
C ASP A 341 33.21 -0.51 11.22
N GLN A 342 34.02 -0.15 12.21
CA GLN A 342 33.60 0.75 13.28
C GLN A 342 33.27 2.16 12.78
N GLU A 343 34.04 2.67 11.82
CA GLU A 343 33.81 3.99 11.22
C GLU A 343 32.54 3.98 10.36
N ALA A 344 32.29 2.91 9.59
CA ALA A 344 31.04 2.77 8.84
C ALA A 344 29.80 2.72 9.76
N TRP A 345 29.89 2.01 10.90
CA TRP A 345 28.83 2.00 11.91
C TRP A 345 28.62 3.37 12.56
N ALA A 346 29.68 4.15 12.78
CA ALA A 346 29.58 5.53 13.26
C ALA A 346 28.89 6.45 12.24
N VAL A 347 29.20 6.33 10.94
CA VAL A 347 28.49 7.06 9.87
C VAL A 347 27.01 6.66 9.80
N LEU A 348 26.72 5.35 9.90
CA LEU A 348 25.34 4.84 9.93
C LEU A 348 24.55 5.35 11.15
N ALA A 349 25.21 5.57 12.29
CA ALA A 349 24.56 6.18 13.45
C ALA A 349 24.04 7.58 13.09
N HIS A 350 24.82 8.38 12.38
CA HIS A 350 24.43 9.74 11.98
C HIS A 350 23.30 9.74 10.96
N PHE A 351 23.21 8.72 10.10
CA PHE A 351 22.01 8.50 9.28
C PHE A 351 20.74 8.29 10.11
N CYS A 352 20.83 7.73 11.33
CA CYS A 352 19.65 7.53 12.19
C CYS A 352 19.00 8.85 12.64
N LEU A 353 19.72 9.97 12.65
CA LEU A 353 19.12 11.30 12.85
C LEU A 353 18.17 11.66 11.72
N MET A 354 18.48 11.27 10.48
CA MET A 354 17.57 11.46 9.34
C MET A 354 16.35 10.58 9.47
N VAL A 355 16.54 9.31 9.86
CA VAL A 355 15.43 8.39 10.14
C VAL A 355 14.51 9.01 11.20
N ARG A 356 15.07 9.56 12.30
CA ARG A 356 14.31 10.24 13.35
C ARG A 356 13.47 11.39 12.80
N ARG A 357 14.07 12.26 11.98
CA ARG A 357 13.38 13.40 11.36
C ARG A 357 12.28 12.96 10.39
N ALA A 358 12.40 11.76 9.81
CA ALA A 358 11.42 11.15 8.93
C ALA A 358 10.33 10.31 9.65
N GLU A 359 10.41 10.09 10.97
CA GLU A 359 9.40 9.33 11.76
C GLU A 359 8.02 10.04 11.89
N THR A 360 7.75 11.04 11.03
CA THR A 360 6.40 11.59 10.85
C THR A 360 5.41 10.54 10.35
N GLN A 361 5.91 9.50 9.67
CA GLN A 361 5.11 8.39 9.17
C GLN A 361 5.03 7.24 10.18
N TRP A 362 3.83 6.71 10.41
CA TRP A 362 3.57 5.68 11.42
C TRP A 362 4.42 4.41 11.23
N TRP A 363 4.73 4.05 9.98
CA TRP A 363 5.48 2.85 9.62
C TRP A 363 7.01 2.99 9.83
N LEU A 364 7.52 4.21 10.07
CA LEU A 364 8.91 4.47 10.46
C LEU A 364 9.08 4.63 11.97
N LYS A 365 7.99 4.74 12.74
CA LYS A 365 8.04 5.10 14.15
C LYS A 365 8.89 4.11 14.96
N GLY A 366 9.88 4.63 15.69
CA GLY A 366 10.79 3.85 16.54
C GLY A 366 11.93 3.13 15.79
N TRP A 367 12.05 3.31 14.47
CA TRP A 367 13.18 2.74 13.73
C TRP A 367 14.50 3.39 14.10
N ALA A 368 14.53 4.70 14.32
CA ALA A 368 15.75 5.38 14.71
C ALA A 368 16.27 4.88 16.07
N ASP A 369 15.39 4.67 17.05
CA ASP A 369 15.74 4.09 18.35
C ASP A 369 16.26 2.65 18.21
N CYS A 370 15.60 1.84 17.39
CA CYS A 370 15.98 0.44 17.15
C CYS A 370 17.35 0.33 16.47
N MET A 371 17.59 1.15 15.44
CA MET A 371 18.86 1.19 14.73
C MET A 371 19.97 1.68 15.65
N MET A 372 19.77 2.80 16.36
CA MET A 372 20.76 3.32 17.31
C MET A 372 21.13 2.31 18.39
N ARG A 373 20.16 1.57 18.94
CA ARG A 373 20.44 0.50 19.91
C ARG A 373 21.32 -0.59 19.33
N LYS A 374 21.00 -1.08 18.12
CA LYS A 374 21.82 -2.11 17.46
C LYS A 374 23.22 -1.58 17.15
N ILE A 375 23.33 -0.34 16.68
CA ILE A 375 24.62 0.31 16.38
C ILE A 375 25.47 0.45 17.63
N HIS A 376 24.91 0.98 18.71
CA HIS A 376 25.62 1.14 19.97
C HIS A 376 26.12 -0.19 20.57
N MET A 377 25.40 -1.30 20.35
CA MET A 377 25.85 -2.64 20.77
C MET A 377 27.04 -3.16 19.96
N GLN A 378 27.25 -2.69 18.73
CA GLN A 378 28.34 -3.14 17.84
C GLN A 378 29.57 -2.22 17.89
N LEU A 379 29.40 -0.98 18.36
CA LEU A 379 30.51 -0.03 18.49
C LEU A 379 31.39 -0.37 19.70
N GLY A 380 32.70 -0.27 19.53
CA GLY A 380 33.67 -0.23 20.61
C GLY A 380 33.61 1.08 21.39
N GLU A 381 34.19 1.10 22.60
CA GLU A 381 34.11 2.26 23.52
C GLU A 381 34.62 3.57 22.91
N GLU A 382 35.68 3.51 22.11
CA GLU A 382 36.20 4.68 21.39
C GLU A 382 35.13 5.27 20.45
N HIS A 383 34.51 4.44 19.62
CA HIS A 383 33.54 4.88 18.62
C HIS A 383 32.18 5.23 19.23
N LYS A 384 31.82 4.68 20.39
CA LYS A 384 30.66 5.15 21.17
C LYS A 384 30.80 6.63 21.52
N SER A 385 32.01 7.10 21.82
CA SER A 385 32.27 8.53 22.07
C SER A 385 32.06 9.42 20.82
N TRP A 386 32.01 8.83 19.62
CA TRP A 386 31.75 9.56 18.36
C TRP A 386 30.28 9.84 18.13
N ILE A 387 29.40 9.07 18.77
CA ILE A 387 27.95 9.21 18.64
C ILE A 387 27.28 9.79 19.88
N LEU A 388 28.06 10.24 20.88
CA LEU A 388 27.53 10.78 22.13
C LEU A 388 26.72 12.06 21.90
N ARG A 389 27.31 13.05 21.21
CA ARG A 389 26.63 14.31 20.88
C ARG A 389 25.42 14.10 19.97
N LEU A 390 25.53 13.16 19.02
CA LEU A 390 24.42 12.72 18.18
C LEU A 390 23.27 12.14 19.02
N SER A 391 23.59 11.32 20.03
CA SER A 391 22.59 10.70 20.91
C SER A 391 21.81 11.76 21.68
N GLU A 392 22.50 12.81 22.16
CA GLU A 392 21.87 13.97 22.79
C GLU A 392 20.95 14.73 21.83
N GLU A 393 21.40 15.01 20.60
CA GLU A 393 20.58 15.68 19.57
C GLU A 393 19.33 14.87 19.21
N MET A 394 19.45 13.55 19.14
CA MET A 394 18.34 12.64 18.87
C MET A 394 17.39 12.47 20.06
N GLY A 395 17.77 12.92 21.26
CA GLY A 395 17.07 12.59 22.50
C GLY A 395 17.08 11.09 22.83
N TRP A 396 18.08 10.37 22.32
CA TRP A 396 18.23 8.94 22.50
C TRP A 396 19.14 8.64 23.71
N ILE A 397 18.67 7.76 24.59
CA ILE A 397 19.42 7.36 25.80
C ILE A 397 20.05 5.98 25.53
N PRO A 398 21.39 5.87 25.59
CA PRO A 398 22.06 4.58 25.46
C PRO A 398 21.59 3.61 26.55
N PRO A 399 21.34 2.33 26.21
CA PRO A 399 21.07 1.32 27.23
C PRO A 399 22.24 1.24 28.20
N ALA A 400 21.96 1.18 29.51
CA ALA A 400 22.98 1.05 30.53
C ALA A 400 23.88 -0.14 30.21
N THR A 401 25.20 0.09 30.20
CA THR A 401 26.20 -0.96 30.09
C THR A 401 25.99 -1.96 31.22
N GLN A 402 25.58 -3.19 30.88
CA GLN A 402 25.54 -4.31 31.82
C GLN A 402 26.93 -4.87 32.05
#